data_AF-A0A520HHC6-F1
#
_entry.id   AF-A0A520HHC6-F1
#
_cell.length_a   1.000
_cell.length_b   1.000
_cell.length_c   1.000
_cell.angle_alpha   90.00
_cell.angle_beta   90.00
_cell.angle_gamma   90.00
#
_symmetry.space_group_name_H-M   'P 1'
#
loop_
_entity.id
_entity.type
_entity.pdbx_description
1 polymer ?
#
loop_
_entity_poly.entity_id
_entity_poly.type
_entity_poly.pdbx_seq_one_letter_code
_entity_poly.pdbx_strand_id
1 'polypeptide(L)'
;MQETIQSRLESSRKELLDLGLRNPLLNYKITKGKGVHIVDEKAEFIYEILVRQQKAMTFLALKEGESFPEGEAKYQDTKLQTDEDEQKLQSRLLNTYYFARTSIEEQGVNLLYIALGMLRWYDAGDNETMRSAPLVLVPVSLERSSAQERFRLRYTGSEIGANLSLQAKMKSDFNLTIPDMPETEEFIFNDYINDIQSHIAKQTNWSINTDAVELGFFSFGKFLIYNDLDTDKWPSTVKPANHPNIKALLESGFHEDVLEDEHDLDADTKANDLFRVVDADRSQLMAMLAVQDGGNLVIQGPPGTGKSQTITNIIANAVGQGKKVLFVA
;
A
#
# COMPACT_ATOMS: atom_id res chain seq x y z
N MET A 1 -17.02 30.11 1.28
CA MET A 1 -15.56 30.25 1.12
C MET A 1 -15.15 29.14 0.16
N GLN A 2 -14.60 29.45 -1.02
CA GLN A 2 -14.14 28.40 -1.93
C GLN A 2 -13.04 27.61 -1.22
N GLU A 3 -13.21 26.29 -1.09
CA GLU A 3 -12.13 25.41 -0.66
C GLU A 3 -11.00 25.50 -1.68
N THR A 4 -9.78 25.76 -1.21
CA THR A 4 -8.58 25.73 -2.04
C THR A 4 -8.28 24.30 -2.47
N ILE A 5 -7.60 24.11 -3.62
CA ILE A 5 -7.10 22.78 -4.04
C ILE A 5 -6.35 22.08 -2.90
N GLN A 6 -5.52 22.82 -2.16
CA GLN A 6 -4.80 22.27 -1.02
C GLN A 6 -5.73 21.68 0.05
N SER A 7 -6.81 22.38 0.39
CA SER A 7 -7.81 21.88 1.35
C SER A 7 -8.49 20.59 0.85
N ARG A 8 -8.74 20.49 -0.46
CA ARG A 8 -9.35 19.29 -1.05
C ARG A 8 -8.38 18.11 -1.07
N LEU A 9 -7.11 18.34 -1.42
CA LEU A 9 -6.06 17.33 -1.35
C LEU A 9 -5.92 16.80 0.09
N GLU A 10 -5.91 17.69 1.09
CA GLU A 10 -5.90 17.30 2.51
C GLU A 10 -7.14 16.49 2.93
N SER A 11 -8.32 16.83 2.42
CA SER A 11 -9.53 16.02 2.67
C SER A 11 -9.41 14.64 2.05
N SER A 12 -9.01 14.54 0.78
CA SER A 12 -8.79 13.26 0.09
C SER A 12 -7.71 12.42 0.77
N ARG A 13 -6.64 13.04 1.29
CA ARG A 13 -5.64 12.35 2.12
C ARG A 13 -6.29 11.68 3.33
N LYS A 14 -7.14 12.39 4.08
CA LYS A 14 -7.82 11.80 5.24
C LYS A 14 -8.73 10.63 4.85
N GLU A 15 -9.44 10.73 3.73
CA GLU A 15 -10.32 9.66 3.22
C GLU A 15 -9.57 8.39 2.76
N LEU A 16 -8.29 8.52 2.41
CA LEU A 16 -7.44 7.40 2.00
C LEU A 16 -7.00 6.52 3.17
N LEU A 17 -6.98 7.05 4.40
CA LEU A 17 -6.62 6.30 5.59
C LEU A 17 -7.85 5.59 6.17
N ASP A 18 -7.85 4.25 6.16
CA ASP A 18 -8.84 3.47 6.89
C ASP A 18 -8.50 3.50 8.39
N LEU A 19 -9.14 4.42 9.14
CA LEU A 19 -9.00 4.52 10.60
C LEU A 19 -9.95 3.58 11.36
N GLY A 20 -10.66 2.72 10.64
CA GLY A 20 -11.57 1.74 11.21
C GLY A 20 -10.84 0.58 11.89
N LEU A 21 -11.47 0.01 12.91
CA LEU A 21 -10.94 -1.10 13.69
C LEU A 21 -10.92 -2.45 12.96
N ARG A 22 -11.38 -2.47 11.69
CA ARG A 22 -11.23 -3.58 10.76
C ARG A 22 -9.87 -3.56 10.06
N ASN A 23 -9.17 -2.42 10.09
CA ASN A 23 -7.84 -2.28 9.52
C ASN A 23 -6.81 -3.04 10.40
N PRO A 24 -6.09 -4.04 9.84
CA PRO A 24 -5.03 -4.76 10.56
C PRO A 24 -3.89 -3.86 11.04
N LEU A 25 -3.73 -2.67 10.46
CA LEU A 25 -2.77 -1.67 10.93
C LEU A 25 -3.19 -1.02 12.26
N LEU A 26 -4.45 -1.09 12.66
CA LEU A 26 -4.92 -0.56 13.94
C LEU A 26 -5.28 -1.66 14.93
N ASN A 27 -5.73 -2.80 14.42
CA ASN A 27 -6.21 -3.91 15.22
C ASN A 27 -5.82 -5.23 14.54
N TYR A 28 -4.53 -5.52 14.57
CA TYR A 28 -3.97 -6.76 14.05
C TYR A 28 -4.55 -7.95 14.80
N LYS A 29 -5.04 -8.92 14.01
CA LYS A 29 -5.45 -10.22 14.49
C LYS A 29 -4.86 -11.25 13.54
N ILE A 30 -4.16 -12.23 14.10
CA ILE A 30 -3.63 -13.32 13.30
C ILE A 30 -4.78 -14.03 12.58
N THR A 31 -4.62 -14.22 11.27
CA THR A 31 -5.64 -14.93 10.50
C THR A 31 -5.55 -16.43 10.77
N LYS A 32 -6.65 -17.16 10.59
CA LYS A 32 -6.68 -18.61 10.90
C LYS A 32 -5.88 -19.49 9.94
N GLY A 33 -5.57 -19.02 8.72
CA GLY A 33 -5.03 -19.88 7.66
C GLY A 33 -3.88 -19.30 6.83
N LYS A 34 -3.51 -18.04 7.06
CA LYS A 34 -2.41 -17.35 6.37
C LYS A 34 -1.67 -16.39 7.31
N GLY A 35 -0.47 -15.98 6.93
CA GLY A 35 0.48 -15.36 7.85
C GLY A 35 1.02 -16.36 8.87
N VAL A 36 2.01 -15.93 9.64
CA VAL A 36 2.72 -16.75 10.63
C VAL A 36 3.05 -15.89 11.84
N HIS A 37 2.69 -16.39 13.03
CA HIS A 37 3.17 -15.81 14.30
C HIS A 37 4.60 -16.27 14.54
N ILE A 38 5.51 -15.33 14.77
CA ILE A 38 6.88 -15.63 15.15
C ILE A 38 6.99 -15.42 16.66
N VAL A 39 7.47 -16.45 17.35
CA VAL A 39 7.57 -16.51 18.82
C VAL A 39 9.01 -16.67 19.23
N ASP A 40 9.37 -16.28 20.46
CA ASP A 40 10.72 -16.50 21.01
C ASP A 40 11.85 -16.01 20.08
N GLU A 41 11.64 -14.85 19.47
CA GLU A 41 12.62 -14.12 18.67
C GLU A 41 12.73 -12.68 19.16
N LYS A 42 13.78 -11.97 18.73
CA LYS A 42 13.91 -10.53 18.96
C LYS A 42 13.76 -9.79 17.64
N ALA A 43 12.85 -8.83 17.61
CA ALA A 43 12.55 -8.05 16.41
C ALA A 43 13.78 -7.28 15.88
N GLU A 44 14.64 -6.78 16.77
CA GLU A 44 15.90 -6.14 16.42
C GLU A 44 16.83 -7.08 15.62
N PHE A 45 17.05 -8.30 16.10
CA PHE A 45 17.93 -9.24 15.41
C PHE A 45 17.34 -9.71 14.07
N ILE A 46 16.02 -9.87 13.99
CA ILE A 46 15.34 -10.13 12.72
C ILE A 46 15.57 -8.98 11.74
N TYR A 47 15.43 -7.72 12.20
CA TYR A 47 15.72 -6.55 11.37
C TYR A 47 17.17 -6.57 10.87
N GLU A 48 18.14 -6.80 11.75
CA GLU A 48 19.55 -6.86 11.39
C GLU A 48 19.85 -7.96 10.35
N ILE A 49 19.34 -9.17 10.55
CA ILE A 49 19.60 -10.31 9.66
C ILE A 49 18.89 -10.15 8.32
N LEU A 50 17.59 -9.82 8.34
CA LEU A 50 16.74 -9.80 7.17
C LEU A 50 16.95 -8.54 6.31
N VAL A 51 17.13 -7.39 6.95
CA VAL A 51 17.23 -6.08 6.28
C VAL A 51 18.69 -5.68 6.08
N ARG A 52 19.45 -5.49 7.17
CA ARG A 52 20.83 -4.95 7.09
C ARG A 52 21.79 -5.93 6.41
N GLN A 53 21.69 -7.23 6.74
CA GLN A 53 22.52 -8.28 6.15
C GLN A 53 21.90 -8.90 4.88
N GLN A 54 20.65 -8.58 4.55
CA GLN A 54 19.89 -9.14 3.42
C GLN A 54 19.91 -10.69 3.36
N LYS A 55 19.97 -11.36 4.51
CA LYS A 55 19.95 -12.82 4.58
C LYS A 55 18.53 -13.33 4.53
N ALA A 56 18.31 -14.39 3.75
CA ALA A 56 17.05 -15.10 3.78
C ALA A 56 16.88 -15.85 5.11
N MET A 57 15.69 -15.79 5.68
CA MET A 57 15.33 -16.55 6.87
C MET A 57 14.35 -17.68 6.53
N THR A 58 14.39 -18.74 7.31
CA THR A 58 13.50 -19.91 7.21
C THR A 58 12.64 -20.00 8.46
N PHE A 59 11.65 -20.88 8.47
CA PHE A 59 10.74 -21.06 9.60
C PHE A 59 11.01 -22.39 10.30
N LEU A 60 10.95 -22.40 11.63
CA LEU A 60 11.04 -23.59 12.47
C LEU A 60 9.71 -23.80 13.19
N ALA A 61 9.14 -24.98 12.98
CA ALA A 61 7.92 -25.42 13.68
C ALA A 61 8.24 -25.79 15.12
N LEU A 62 7.27 -25.60 16.02
CA LEU A 62 7.34 -26.13 17.37
C LEU A 62 7.17 -27.65 17.31
N LYS A 63 8.17 -28.40 17.78
CA LYS A 63 8.03 -29.86 17.92
C LYS A 63 7.33 -30.21 19.22
N GLU A 64 6.46 -31.23 19.18
CA GLU A 64 5.80 -31.74 20.38
C GLU A 64 6.82 -32.16 21.45
N GLY A 65 6.72 -31.54 22.63
CA GLY A 65 7.55 -31.88 23.79
C GLY A 65 8.97 -31.29 23.79
N GLU A 66 9.38 -30.54 22.77
CA GLU A 66 10.63 -29.78 22.79
C GLU A 66 10.35 -28.34 23.28
N SER A 67 11.18 -27.84 24.20
CA SER A 67 11.24 -26.42 24.51
C SER A 67 11.97 -25.68 23.40
N PHE A 68 11.74 -24.37 23.30
CA PHE A 68 12.56 -23.55 22.41
C PHE A 68 14.05 -23.65 22.78
N PRO A 69 14.96 -23.44 21.80
CA PRO A 69 16.39 -23.41 22.07
C PRO A 69 16.74 -22.43 23.20
N GLU A 70 17.64 -22.82 24.09
CA GLU A 70 18.13 -21.95 25.16
C GLU A 70 19.39 -21.19 24.72
N GLY A 71 19.55 -19.96 25.22
CA GLY A 71 20.72 -19.10 24.96
C GLY A 71 20.51 -18.07 23.84
N GLU A 72 21.27 -16.97 23.91
CA GLU A 72 21.14 -15.82 23.00
C GLU A 72 21.58 -16.10 21.57
N ALA A 73 22.38 -17.15 21.35
CA ALA A 73 22.88 -17.50 20.01
C ALA A 73 21.77 -17.87 19.02
N LYS A 74 20.59 -18.28 19.50
CA LYS A 74 19.45 -18.61 18.65
C LYS A 74 18.95 -17.42 17.84
N TYR A 75 19.01 -16.21 18.42
CA TYR A 75 18.55 -14.99 17.75
C TYR A 75 19.47 -14.54 16.61
N GLN A 76 20.65 -15.15 16.48
CA GLN A 76 21.64 -14.82 15.45
C GLN A 76 21.57 -15.78 14.24
N ASP A 77 20.72 -16.80 14.31
CA ASP A 77 20.54 -17.75 13.21
C ASP A 77 19.49 -17.25 12.19
N THR A 78 19.25 -18.03 11.14
CA THR A 78 18.30 -17.69 10.08
C THR A 78 17.02 -18.52 10.16
N LYS A 79 16.57 -18.91 11.36
CA LYS A 79 15.42 -19.80 11.60
C LYS A 79 14.44 -19.18 12.58
N LEU A 80 13.42 -18.53 12.03
CA LEU A 80 12.31 -17.93 12.78
C LEU A 80 11.49 -19.01 13.48
N GLN A 81 11.47 -18.98 14.81
CA GLN A 81 10.64 -19.88 15.61
C GLN A 81 9.14 -19.54 15.49
N THR A 82 8.29 -20.56 15.48
CA THR A 82 6.83 -20.43 15.39
C THR A 82 6.16 -21.35 16.42
N ASP A 83 4.94 -21.02 16.84
CA ASP A 83 4.13 -21.83 17.75
C ASP A 83 3.27 -22.89 17.02
N GLU A 84 3.47 -23.03 15.71
CA GLU A 84 2.72 -23.95 14.86
C GLU A 84 3.46 -25.29 14.73
N ASP A 85 2.71 -26.38 14.68
CA ASP A 85 3.24 -27.69 14.30
C ASP A 85 3.67 -27.71 12.82
N GLU A 86 4.47 -28.71 12.42
CA GLU A 86 5.05 -28.75 11.08
C GLU A 86 3.99 -28.78 9.95
N GLN A 87 2.89 -29.52 10.12
CA GLN A 87 1.85 -29.62 9.10
C GLN A 87 1.09 -28.31 8.97
N LYS A 88 0.72 -27.70 10.09
CA LYS A 88 0.00 -26.43 10.13
C LYS A 88 0.87 -25.28 9.62
N LEU A 89 2.14 -25.23 10.02
CA LEU A 89 3.10 -24.25 9.52
C LEU A 89 3.25 -24.33 8.00
N GLN A 90 3.43 -25.53 7.44
CA GLN A 90 3.53 -25.72 5.99
C GLN A 90 2.27 -25.25 5.26
N SER A 91 1.08 -25.61 5.75
CA SER A 91 -0.19 -25.19 5.18
C SER A 91 -0.34 -23.66 5.21
N ARG A 92 -0.01 -23.02 6.33
CA ARG A 92 -0.06 -21.56 6.49
C ARG A 92 0.92 -20.86 5.56
N LEU A 93 2.17 -21.32 5.48
CA LEU A 93 3.17 -20.75 4.57
C LEU A 93 2.75 -20.90 3.11
N LEU A 94 2.17 -22.03 2.73
CA LEU A 94 1.67 -22.26 1.37
C LEU A 94 0.53 -21.30 1.01
N ASN A 95 -0.46 -21.15 1.90
CA ASN A 95 -1.56 -20.21 1.70
C ASN A 95 -1.07 -18.76 1.66
N THR A 96 -0.08 -18.42 2.50
CA THR A 96 0.57 -17.10 2.52
C THR A 96 1.27 -16.83 1.19
N TYR A 97 2.03 -17.80 0.69
CA TYR A 97 2.71 -17.72 -0.59
C TYR A 97 1.74 -17.46 -1.75
N TYR A 98 0.70 -18.27 -1.88
CA TYR A 98 -0.27 -18.10 -2.98
C TYR A 98 -1.02 -16.78 -2.87
N PHE A 99 -1.49 -16.41 -1.68
CA PHE A 99 -2.21 -15.14 -1.51
C PHE A 99 -1.32 -13.92 -1.82
N ALA A 100 -0.06 -13.94 -1.40
CA ALA A 100 0.91 -12.88 -1.75
C ALA A 100 1.13 -12.80 -3.27
N ARG A 101 1.30 -13.94 -3.93
CA ARG A 101 1.50 -14.00 -5.38
C ARG A 101 0.29 -13.50 -6.16
N THR A 102 -0.90 -13.95 -5.79
CA THR A 102 -2.17 -13.49 -6.39
C THR A 102 -2.37 -11.99 -6.20
N SER A 103 -2.02 -11.44 -5.04
CA SER A 103 -2.11 -9.98 -4.82
C SER A 103 -1.25 -9.18 -5.80
N ILE A 104 -0.06 -9.68 -6.12
CA ILE A 104 0.83 -9.06 -7.11
C ILE A 104 0.32 -9.30 -8.54
N GLU A 105 -0.08 -10.53 -8.88
CA GLU A 105 -0.51 -10.90 -10.24
C GLU A 105 -1.83 -10.22 -10.65
N GLU A 106 -2.78 -10.08 -9.71
CA GLU A 106 -4.11 -9.53 -10.00
C GLU A 106 -4.24 -8.04 -9.69
N GLN A 107 -3.59 -7.55 -8.64
CA GLN A 107 -3.74 -6.16 -8.17
C GLN A 107 -2.46 -5.32 -8.33
N GLY A 108 -1.35 -5.94 -8.74
CA GLY A 108 -0.07 -5.24 -8.91
C GLY A 108 0.56 -4.76 -7.60
N VAL A 109 0.07 -5.19 -6.44
CA VAL A 109 0.52 -4.71 -5.12
C VAL A 109 1.09 -5.81 -4.26
N ASN A 110 2.25 -5.56 -3.65
CA ASN A 110 2.79 -6.44 -2.61
C ASN A 110 2.15 -6.10 -1.26
N LEU A 111 1.35 -7.05 -0.76
CA LEU A 111 0.68 -6.93 0.52
C LEU A 111 1.39 -7.67 1.65
N LEU A 112 2.47 -8.42 1.38
CA LEU A 112 3.13 -9.26 2.37
C LEU A 112 4.24 -8.48 3.09
N TYR A 113 4.11 -8.36 4.42
CA TYR A 113 5.09 -7.72 5.29
C TYR A 113 5.38 -8.59 6.50
N ILE A 114 6.59 -8.49 7.03
CA ILE A 114 6.87 -8.87 8.41
C ILE A 114 6.75 -7.60 9.26
N ALA A 115 5.83 -7.64 10.23
CA ALA A 115 5.67 -6.59 11.22
C ALA A 115 6.59 -6.86 12.41
N LEU A 116 7.34 -5.84 12.81
CA LEU A 116 8.30 -5.87 13.90
C LEU A 116 7.87 -4.89 14.99
N GLY A 117 7.61 -5.42 16.18
CA GLY A 117 7.08 -4.65 17.30
C GLY A 117 5.59 -4.32 17.14
N MET A 118 4.87 -4.33 18.25
CA MET A 118 3.44 -4.01 18.29
C MET A 118 3.12 -3.06 19.43
N LEU A 119 2.36 -2.01 19.14
CA LEU A 119 1.68 -1.22 20.16
C LEU A 119 0.45 -1.98 20.66
N ARG A 120 0.38 -2.21 21.97
CA ARG A 120 -0.84 -2.60 22.67
C ARG A 120 -1.53 -1.35 23.19
N TRP A 121 -2.73 -1.09 22.68
CA TRP A 121 -3.48 0.13 22.96
C TRP A 121 -4.97 -0.15 23.17
N TYR A 122 -5.69 0.84 23.68
CA TYR A 122 -7.11 0.79 24.00
C TYR A 122 -7.81 1.96 23.32
N ASP A 123 -9.03 1.77 22.82
CA ASP A 123 -9.73 2.85 22.12
C ASP A 123 -10.29 3.88 23.12
N ALA A 124 -10.56 5.09 22.64
CA ALA A 124 -11.14 6.13 23.49
C ALA A 124 -12.50 5.67 24.03
N GLY A 125 -12.60 5.51 25.36
CA GLY A 125 -13.82 5.04 26.02
C GLY A 125 -13.99 3.51 26.09
N ASP A 126 -13.04 2.72 25.57
CA ASP A 126 -13.02 1.26 25.65
C ASP A 126 -11.72 0.79 26.30
N ASN A 127 -11.75 0.59 27.62
CA ASN A 127 -10.61 0.14 28.41
C ASN A 127 -10.55 -1.38 28.60
N GLU A 128 -11.47 -2.14 27.99
CA GLU A 128 -11.54 -3.59 28.14
C GLU A 128 -10.91 -4.30 26.95
N THR A 129 -11.12 -3.77 25.74
CA THR A 129 -10.65 -4.42 24.51
C THR A 129 -9.25 -3.95 24.15
N MET A 130 -8.23 -4.73 24.53
CA MET A 130 -6.87 -4.50 24.07
C MET A 130 -6.77 -4.72 22.56
N ARG A 131 -6.15 -3.76 21.87
CA ARG A 131 -5.85 -3.76 20.44
C ARG A 131 -4.35 -3.85 20.22
N SER A 132 -3.97 -4.41 19.08
CA SER A 132 -2.56 -4.52 18.68
C SER A 132 -2.36 -3.82 17.34
N ALA A 133 -1.34 -2.98 17.21
CA ALA A 133 -1.00 -2.29 15.97
C ALA A 133 0.49 -2.45 15.67
N PRO A 134 0.89 -2.86 14.45
CA PRO A 134 2.29 -3.02 14.10
C PRO A 134 3.02 -1.67 14.11
N LEU A 135 4.29 -1.66 14.49
CA LEU A 135 5.09 -0.43 14.57
C LEU A 135 5.99 -0.24 13.35
N VAL A 136 6.74 -1.28 12.98
CA VAL A 136 7.65 -1.29 11.83
C VAL A 136 7.20 -2.38 10.86
N LEU A 137 7.11 -2.05 9.58
CA LEU A 137 6.60 -2.95 8.54
C LEU A 137 7.66 -3.11 7.45
N VAL A 138 8.25 -4.30 7.38
CA VAL A 138 9.29 -4.63 6.40
C VAL A 138 8.64 -5.41 5.25
N PRO A 139 8.68 -4.91 4.00
CA PRO A 139 8.12 -5.61 2.85
C PRO A 139 8.96 -6.85 2.52
N VAL A 140 8.29 -7.99 2.38
CA VAL A 140 8.99 -9.29 2.21
C VAL A 140 8.39 -10.11 1.08
N SER A 141 9.22 -10.96 0.49
CA SER A 141 8.81 -12.05 -0.39
C SER A 141 8.93 -13.38 0.36
N LEU A 142 8.02 -14.29 0.04
CA LEU A 142 8.09 -15.68 0.48
C LEU A 142 8.41 -16.54 -0.74
N GLU A 143 9.55 -17.23 -0.72
CA GLU A 143 10.10 -17.93 -1.88
C GLU A 143 10.36 -19.40 -1.58
N ARG A 144 10.25 -20.25 -2.60
CA ARG A 144 10.73 -21.64 -2.56
C ARG A 144 11.19 -22.07 -3.95
N SER A 145 12.30 -22.80 -4.03
CA SER A 145 12.83 -23.27 -5.32
C SER A 145 12.06 -24.47 -5.89
N SER A 146 11.42 -25.26 -5.03
CA SER A 146 10.58 -26.39 -5.42
C SER A 146 9.50 -26.64 -4.36
N ALA A 147 8.53 -27.51 -4.66
CA ALA A 147 7.49 -27.89 -3.70
C ALA A 147 8.02 -28.64 -2.47
N GLN A 148 9.21 -29.27 -2.57
CA GLN A 148 9.85 -30.03 -1.48
C GLN A 148 10.82 -29.16 -0.66
N GLU A 149 11.23 -28.02 -1.19
CA GLU A 149 12.12 -27.09 -0.51
C GLU A 149 11.39 -26.25 0.53
N ARG A 150 12.13 -25.85 1.57
CA ARG A 150 11.61 -24.97 2.62
C ARG A 150 11.35 -23.58 2.08
N PHE A 151 10.30 -22.93 2.59
CA PHE A 151 10.07 -21.52 2.33
C PHE A 151 11.16 -20.66 2.95
N ARG A 152 11.55 -19.63 2.20
CA ARG A 152 12.51 -18.61 2.60
C ARG A 152 11.84 -17.25 2.55
N LEU A 153 11.93 -16.51 3.64
CA LEU A 153 11.53 -15.11 3.74
C LEU A 153 12.71 -14.23 3.30
N ARG A 154 12.46 -13.26 2.42
CA ARG A 154 13.45 -12.27 2.01
C ARG A 154 12.88 -10.87 2.09
N TYR A 155 13.70 -9.91 2.49
CA TYR A 155 13.42 -8.50 2.28
C TYR A 155 13.38 -8.20 0.77
N THR A 156 12.37 -7.48 0.30
CA THR A 156 12.25 -7.16 -1.14
C THR A 156 13.19 -6.05 -1.59
N GLY A 157 13.82 -5.34 -0.66
CA GLY A 157 14.57 -4.11 -0.96
C GLY A 157 13.68 -2.87 -1.12
N SER A 158 12.36 -3.02 -0.99
CA SER A 158 11.40 -1.91 -1.05
C SER A 158 11.38 -1.15 0.28
N GLU A 159 10.94 0.11 0.26
CA GLU A 159 10.93 0.98 1.44
C GLU A 159 10.24 0.33 2.66
N ILE A 160 10.92 0.43 3.81
CA ILE A 160 10.41 -0.04 5.10
C ILE A 160 9.56 1.07 5.69
N GLY A 161 8.34 0.73 6.12
CA GLY A 161 7.35 1.72 6.51
C GLY A 161 7.05 1.75 8.00
N ALA A 162 6.82 2.95 8.52
CA ALA A 162 6.03 3.15 9.73
C ALA A 162 4.54 2.93 9.46
N ASN A 163 3.79 2.65 10.52
CA ASN A 163 2.35 2.50 10.43
C ASN A 163 1.63 3.87 10.45
N LEU A 164 1.37 4.45 9.26
CA LEU A 164 0.70 5.76 9.20
C LEU A 164 -0.75 5.74 9.66
N SER A 165 -1.48 4.63 9.47
CA SER A 165 -2.85 4.53 9.99
C SER A 165 -2.84 4.69 11.50
N LEU A 166 -1.86 4.08 12.17
CA LEU A 166 -1.61 4.28 13.59
C LEU A 166 -1.24 5.73 13.89
N GLN A 167 -0.24 6.32 13.21
CA GLN A 167 0.14 7.72 13.44
C GLN A 167 -1.07 8.68 13.33
N ALA A 168 -1.89 8.52 12.29
CA ALA A 168 -3.07 9.34 12.06
C ALA A 168 -4.13 9.14 13.14
N LYS A 169 -4.45 7.89 13.52
CA LYS A 169 -5.39 7.56 14.61
C LYS A 169 -4.92 8.11 15.96
N MET A 170 -3.62 7.98 16.25
CA MET A 170 -3.02 8.50 17.48
C MET A 170 -3.12 10.03 17.55
N LYS A 171 -2.86 10.70 16.44
CA LYS A 171 -2.95 12.16 16.33
C LYS A 171 -4.39 12.65 16.43
N SER A 172 -5.33 12.02 15.72
CA SER A 172 -6.72 12.48 15.66
C SER A 172 -7.48 12.25 16.97
N ASP A 173 -7.31 11.08 17.58
CA ASP A 173 -8.21 10.64 18.66
C ASP A 173 -7.59 10.80 20.05
N PHE A 174 -6.26 10.80 20.13
CA PHE A 174 -5.53 10.85 21.40
C PHE A 174 -4.60 12.07 21.52
N ASN A 175 -4.49 12.89 20.46
CA ASN A 175 -3.53 13.99 20.36
C ASN A 175 -2.09 13.55 20.69
N LEU A 176 -1.75 12.32 20.29
CA LEU A 176 -0.42 11.74 20.43
C LEU A 176 0.29 11.78 19.08
N THR A 177 1.56 12.17 19.10
CA THR A 177 2.42 12.10 17.92
C THR A 177 3.21 10.79 17.99
N ILE A 178 3.08 9.96 16.97
CA ILE A 178 3.98 8.84 16.75
C ILE A 178 5.01 9.34 15.73
N PRO A 179 6.32 9.27 16.01
CA PRO A 179 7.36 9.81 15.14
C PRO A 179 7.34 9.15 13.77
N ASP A 180 7.84 9.88 12.77
CA ASP A 180 8.15 9.32 11.46
C ASP A 180 9.38 8.42 11.54
N MET A 181 9.45 7.45 10.63
CA MET A 181 10.61 6.57 10.54
C MET A 181 11.80 7.35 9.96
N PRO A 182 12.99 7.31 10.59
CA PRO A 182 14.22 7.78 9.98
C PRO A 182 14.51 7.09 8.65
N GLU A 183 15.38 7.70 7.84
CA GLU A 183 15.88 7.05 6.62
C GLU A 183 16.50 5.68 6.95
N THR A 184 16.38 4.72 6.02
CA THR A 184 16.78 3.33 6.29
C THR A 184 18.25 3.21 6.70
N GLU A 185 19.13 4.07 6.21
CA GLU A 185 20.55 4.06 6.57
C GLU A 185 20.78 4.43 8.04
N GLU A 186 20.04 5.42 8.55
CA GLU A 186 20.12 5.92 9.93
C GLU A 186 19.21 5.18 10.91
N PHE A 187 18.30 4.35 10.41
CA PHE A 187 17.31 3.66 11.24
C PHE A 187 17.93 2.65 12.21
N ILE A 188 17.69 2.87 13.51
CA ILE A 188 18.03 1.92 14.59
C ILE A 188 16.72 1.48 15.24
N PHE A 189 16.43 0.17 15.20
CA PHE A 189 15.15 -0.38 15.63
C PHE A 189 14.81 -0.01 17.09
N ASN A 190 15.72 -0.26 18.02
CA ASN A 190 15.49 0.01 19.43
C ASN A 190 15.31 1.51 19.73
N ASP A 191 16.06 2.39 19.08
CA ASP A 191 15.95 3.83 19.28
C ASP A 191 14.58 4.34 18.84
N TYR A 192 14.10 3.89 17.69
CA TYR A 192 12.77 4.23 17.19
C TYR A 192 11.65 3.71 18.12
N ILE A 193 11.77 2.47 18.60
CA ILE A 193 10.81 1.90 19.55
C ILE A 193 10.81 2.68 20.89
N ASN A 194 11.99 3.05 21.40
CA ASN A 194 12.12 3.84 22.61
C ASN A 194 11.53 5.26 22.45
N ASP A 195 11.69 5.86 21.28
CA ASP A 195 11.08 7.16 20.96
C ASP A 195 9.55 7.06 20.99
N ILE A 196 8.97 6.05 20.33
CA ILE A 196 7.52 5.78 20.39
C ILE A 196 7.07 5.53 21.84
N GLN A 197 7.81 4.74 22.61
CA GLN A 197 7.52 4.44 24.02
C GLN A 197 7.42 5.73 24.85
N SER A 198 8.31 6.71 24.60
CA SER A 198 8.31 7.99 25.29
C SER A 198 7.05 8.83 24.98
N HIS A 199 6.57 8.76 23.73
CA HIS A 199 5.37 9.47 23.29
C HIS A 199 4.08 8.90 23.88
N ILE A 200 4.02 7.58 24.11
CA ILE A 200 2.83 6.92 24.70
C ILE A 200 2.88 6.84 26.23
N ALA A 201 3.97 7.27 26.88
CA ALA A 201 4.23 7.03 28.31
C ALA A 201 3.13 7.55 29.26
N LYS A 202 2.34 8.54 28.83
CA LYS A 202 1.22 9.10 29.61
C LYS A 202 -0.08 8.30 29.48
N GLN A 203 -0.15 7.32 28.57
CA GLN A 203 -1.34 6.51 28.36
C GLN A 203 -1.36 5.33 29.33
N THR A 204 -2.43 5.25 30.12
CA THR A 204 -2.62 4.15 31.08
C THR A 204 -2.90 2.84 30.35
N ASN A 205 -2.29 1.74 30.80
CA ASN A 205 -2.44 0.38 30.25
C ASN A 205 -1.91 0.18 28.83
N TRP A 206 -1.34 1.19 28.19
CA TRP A 206 -0.70 1.03 26.89
C TRP A 206 0.72 0.52 27.08
N SER A 207 1.19 -0.29 26.14
CA SER A 207 2.55 -0.83 26.18
C SER A 207 3.02 -1.18 24.78
N ILE A 208 4.33 -1.20 24.56
CA ILE A 208 4.91 -1.78 23.35
C ILE A 208 5.37 -3.19 23.68
N ASN A 209 4.94 -4.15 22.87
CA ASN A 209 5.59 -5.45 22.82
C ASN A 209 6.64 -5.39 21.71
N THR A 210 7.90 -5.15 22.11
CA THR A 210 9.03 -4.96 21.19
C THR A 210 9.31 -6.19 20.35
N ASP A 211 9.10 -7.37 20.95
CA ASP A 211 9.44 -8.67 20.36
C ASP A 211 8.23 -9.33 19.68
N ALA A 212 7.09 -8.64 19.58
CA ALA A 212 5.97 -9.13 18.78
C ALA A 212 6.33 -9.09 17.30
N VAL A 213 6.35 -10.25 16.66
CA VAL A 213 6.69 -10.39 15.25
C VAL A 213 5.62 -11.19 14.52
N GLU A 214 5.13 -10.62 13.41
CA GLU A 214 4.04 -11.21 12.64
C GLU A 214 4.33 -11.14 11.14
N LEU A 215 4.34 -12.28 10.47
CA LEU A 215 4.25 -12.32 9.01
C LEU A 215 2.78 -12.18 8.61
N GLY A 216 2.42 -11.12 7.92
CA GLY A 216 1.03 -10.78 7.66
C GLY A 216 0.78 -9.99 6.39
N PHE A 217 -0.50 -9.71 6.14
CA PHE A 217 -0.94 -8.93 5.00
C PHE A 217 -1.41 -7.56 5.44
N PHE A 218 -0.78 -6.53 4.88
CA PHE A 218 -1.04 -5.14 5.22
C PHE A 218 -1.22 -4.35 3.92
N SER A 219 -2.35 -3.66 3.80
CA SER A 219 -2.69 -2.92 2.59
C SER A 219 -2.29 -1.46 2.72
N PHE A 220 -1.29 -1.09 1.91
CA PHE A 220 -0.76 0.27 1.77
C PHE A 220 -1.08 0.85 0.39
N GLY A 221 -1.92 0.23 -0.45
CA GLY A 221 -2.19 0.76 -1.80
C GLY A 221 -2.64 2.22 -1.79
N LYS A 222 -3.34 2.63 -0.73
CA LYS A 222 -3.76 4.02 -0.49
C LYS A 222 -2.68 4.90 0.17
N PHE A 223 -1.63 4.33 0.74
CA PHE A 223 -0.53 5.04 1.41
C PHE A 223 0.35 5.80 0.41
N LEU A 224 0.74 5.18 -0.71
CA LEU A 224 1.56 5.89 -1.71
C LEU A 224 0.78 7.10 -2.22
N ILE A 225 -0.51 6.93 -2.48
CA ILE A 225 -1.43 8.01 -2.84
C ILE A 225 -1.53 9.04 -1.70
N TYR A 226 -1.65 8.61 -0.44
CA TYR A 226 -1.69 9.51 0.72
C TYR A 226 -0.44 10.40 0.81
N ASN A 227 0.73 9.83 0.53
CA ASN A 227 2.01 10.51 0.53
C ASN A 227 2.17 11.42 -0.69
N ASP A 228 1.75 10.97 -1.87
CA ASP A 228 1.78 11.75 -3.13
C ASP A 228 0.86 12.97 -3.07
N LEU A 229 -0.23 12.89 -2.33
CA LEU A 229 -1.12 14.04 -2.10
C LEU A 229 -0.56 15.04 -1.07
N ASP A 230 0.55 14.72 -0.38
CA ASP A 230 1.19 15.62 0.58
C ASP A 230 1.93 16.77 -0.11
N THR A 231 1.29 17.94 -0.21
CA THR A 231 1.86 19.09 -0.92
C THR A 231 3.19 19.59 -0.36
N ASP A 232 3.53 19.24 0.88
CA ASP A 232 4.77 19.68 1.53
C ASP A 232 5.95 18.78 1.21
N LYS A 233 5.71 17.54 0.79
CA LYS A 233 6.76 16.59 0.36
C LYS A 233 7.24 16.81 -1.07
N TRP A 234 6.52 17.62 -1.85
CA TRP A 234 6.90 17.93 -3.23
C TRP A 234 7.88 19.10 -3.30
N PRO A 235 8.84 19.09 -4.25
CA PRO A 235 9.66 20.25 -4.55
C PRO A 235 8.79 21.49 -4.80
N SER A 236 9.24 22.65 -4.32
CA SER A 236 8.50 23.91 -4.45
C SER A 236 8.16 24.28 -5.90
N THR A 237 8.96 23.80 -6.87
CA THR A 237 8.79 24.00 -8.31
C THR A 237 7.68 23.15 -8.94
N VAL A 238 7.27 22.04 -8.32
CA VAL A 238 6.35 21.05 -8.93
C VAL A 238 5.24 20.64 -7.95
N LYS A 239 4.66 21.61 -7.24
CA LYS A 239 3.57 21.31 -6.30
C LYS A 239 2.33 20.77 -7.04
N PRO A 240 1.71 19.65 -6.57
CA PRO A 240 0.51 19.07 -7.18
C PRO A 240 -0.63 20.08 -7.31
N ALA A 241 -0.79 20.95 -6.31
CA ALA A 241 -1.81 21.99 -6.30
C ALA A 241 -1.68 23.02 -7.46
N ASN A 242 -0.50 23.13 -8.07
CA ASN A 242 -0.22 24.02 -9.20
C ASN A 242 -0.27 23.28 -10.55
N HIS A 243 -0.44 21.96 -10.57
CA HIS A 243 -0.42 21.19 -11.80
C HIS A 243 -1.70 21.45 -12.63
N PRO A 244 -1.60 21.81 -13.92
CA PRO A 244 -2.76 22.15 -14.75
C PRO A 244 -3.87 21.09 -14.73
N ASN A 245 -3.51 19.81 -14.85
CA ASN A 245 -4.48 18.71 -14.84
C ASN A 245 -5.16 18.52 -13.47
N ILE A 246 -4.47 18.79 -12.36
CA ILE A 246 -5.06 18.68 -11.01
C ILE A 246 -6.03 19.85 -10.79
N LYS A 247 -5.66 21.04 -11.25
CA LYS A 247 -6.55 22.21 -11.23
C LYS A 247 -7.76 22.05 -12.14
N ALA A 248 -7.59 21.45 -13.33
CA ALA A 248 -8.68 21.09 -14.22
C ALA A 248 -9.60 20.05 -13.55
N LEU A 249 -9.04 18.97 -13.00
CA LEU A 249 -9.82 17.91 -12.37
C LEU A 249 -10.62 18.39 -11.14
N LEU A 250 -10.03 19.24 -10.30
CA LEU A 250 -10.63 19.64 -9.03
C LEU A 250 -11.45 20.93 -9.11
N GLU A 251 -10.99 21.95 -9.83
CA GLU A 251 -11.65 23.27 -9.82
C GLU A 251 -12.34 23.59 -11.15
N SER A 252 -11.55 23.57 -12.21
CA SER A 252 -11.89 24.29 -13.44
C SER A 252 -12.57 23.43 -14.49
N GLY A 253 -12.60 22.10 -14.34
CA GLY A 253 -13.00 21.16 -15.38
C GLY A 253 -11.96 21.08 -16.50
N PHE A 254 -12.02 20.00 -17.29
CA PHE A 254 -11.29 19.92 -18.54
C PHE A 254 -12.08 20.68 -19.61
N HIS A 255 -11.81 21.99 -19.72
CA HIS A 255 -12.36 22.82 -20.78
C HIS A 255 -11.32 22.95 -21.88
N GLU A 256 -11.43 22.08 -22.86
CA GLU A 256 -10.95 22.39 -24.21
C GLU A 256 -12.18 22.53 -25.10
N ASP A 257 -12.01 23.25 -26.22
CA ASP A 257 -13.04 23.47 -27.25
C ASP A 257 -13.48 22.13 -27.86
N VAL A 258 -14.28 21.36 -27.13
CA VAL A 258 -15.00 20.22 -27.70
C VAL A 258 -15.93 20.85 -28.72
N LEU A 259 -15.65 20.62 -30.02
CA LEU A 259 -16.44 21.18 -31.11
C LEU A 259 -17.92 20.94 -30.82
N GLU A 260 -18.68 22.04 -30.77
CA GLU A 260 -20.11 21.99 -30.48
C GLU A 260 -20.83 21.11 -31.50
N ASP A 261 -21.96 20.52 -31.09
CA ASP A 261 -22.79 19.58 -31.87
C ASP A 261 -23.26 20.11 -33.24
N GLU A 262 -23.01 21.36 -33.58
CA GLU A 262 -23.38 21.98 -34.86
C GLU A 262 -22.31 21.83 -35.97
N HIS A 263 -21.11 21.30 -35.69
CA HIS A 263 -20.05 21.12 -36.69
C HIS A 263 -20.19 19.80 -37.47
N ASP A 264 -19.91 19.84 -38.78
CA ASP A 264 -19.84 18.63 -39.61
C ASP A 264 -18.51 17.91 -39.34
N LEU A 265 -18.58 16.72 -38.75
CA LEU A 265 -17.39 15.95 -38.38
C LEU A 265 -16.54 15.59 -39.60
N ASP A 266 -17.16 15.31 -40.74
CA ASP A 266 -16.42 14.82 -41.91
C ASP A 266 -15.83 15.96 -42.73
N ALA A 267 -16.44 17.16 -42.66
CA ALA A 267 -15.98 18.34 -43.38
C ALA A 267 -15.00 19.20 -42.57
N ASP A 268 -15.21 19.32 -41.26
CA ASP A 268 -14.51 20.29 -40.40
C ASP A 268 -13.48 19.64 -39.48
N THR A 269 -13.34 18.30 -39.50
CA THR A 269 -12.41 17.58 -38.61
C THR A 269 -11.56 16.54 -39.34
N LYS A 270 -10.51 16.07 -38.66
CA LYS A 270 -9.66 14.96 -39.12
C LYS A 270 -10.19 13.59 -38.70
N ALA A 271 -11.51 13.42 -38.59
CA ALA A 271 -12.13 12.17 -38.15
C ALA A 271 -11.73 10.97 -39.02
N ASN A 272 -11.49 11.19 -40.31
CA ASN A 272 -11.05 10.15 -41.25
C ASN A 272 -9.62 9.66 -41.00
N ASP A 273 -8.79 10.43 -40.30
CA ASP A 273 -7.41 10.05 -39.97
C ASP A 273 -7.35 9.17 -38.70
N LEU A 274 -8.48 8.98 -38.00
CA LEU A 274 -8.54 8.19 -36.78
C LEU A 274 -8.49 6.68 -37.06
N PHE A 275 -7.56 5.97 -36.41
CA PHE A 275 -7.59 4.51 -36.40
C PHE A 275 -8.68 4.02 -35.43
N ARG A 276 -9.69 3.34 -35.98
CA ARG A 276 -10.82 2.75 -35.24
C ARG A 276 -10.81 1.23 -35.43
N VAL A 277 -10.99 0.50 -34.33
CA VAL A 277 -11.04 -0.98 -34.32
C VAL A 277 -12.42 -1.51 -33.95
N VAL A 278 -13.26 -0.65 -33.36
CA VAL A 278 -14.67 -0.93 -33.06
C VAL A 278 -15.54 0.27 -33.46
N ASP A 279 -16.84 0.04 -33.60
CA ASP A 279 -17.80 1.11 -33.91
C ASP A 279 -17.77 2.19 -32.84
N ALA A 280 -17.94 3.44 -33.28
CA ALA A 280 -17.99 4.63 -32.42
C ALA A 280 -19.11 5.54 -32.91
N ASP A 281 -19.97 5.96 -31.98
CA ASP A 281 -20.94 7.02 -32.25
C ASP A 281 -20.26 8.41 -32.30
N ARG A 282 -21.03 9.44 -32.66
CA ARG A 282 -20.57 10.82 -32.78
C ARG A 282 -19.86 11.33 -31.52
N SER A 283 -20.41 11.07 -30.33
CA SER A 283 -19.83 11.53 -29.07
C SER A 283 -18.48 10.86 -28.78
N GLN A 284 -18.35 9.58 -29.16
CA GLN A 284 -17.12 8.82 -29.01
C GLN A 284 -16.04 9.28 -30.00
N LEU A 285 -16.42 9.59 -31.24
CA LEU A 285 -15.51 10.17 -32.24
C LEU A 285 -14.98 11.54 -31.80
N MET A 286 -15.86 12.38 -31.24
CA MET A 286 -15.46 13.67 -30.67
C MET A 286 -14.45 13.52 -29.54
N ALA A 287 -14.65 12.56 -28.64
CA ALA A 287 -13.66 12.25 -27.60
C ALA A 287 -12.32 11.81 -28.20
N MET A 288 -12.32 11.00 -29.26
CA MET A 288 -11.08 10.59 -29.94
C MET A 288 -10.34 11.77 -30.58
N LEU A 289 -11.06 12.68 -31.23
CA LEU A 289 -10.49 13.90 -31.83
C LEU A 289 -9.84 14.79 -30.77
N ALA A 290 -10.54 15.04 -29.66
CA ALA A 290 -10.01 15.83 -28.55
C ALA A 290 -8.69 15.24 -28.01
N VAL A 291 -8.61 13.92 -27.80
CA VAL A 291 -7.34 13.27 -27.37
C VAL A 291 -6.26 13.38 -28.44
N GLN A 292 -6.62 13.27 -29.73
CA GLN A 292 -5.66 13.39 -30.83
C GLN A 292 -5.00 14.77 -30.87
N ASP A 293 -5.78 15.82 -30.59
CA ASP A 293 -5.31 17.21 -30.58
C ASP A 293 -4.52 17.56 -29.31
N GLY A 294 -4.27 16.57 -28.43
CA GLY A 294 -3.48 16.71 -27.22
C GLY A 294 -4.31 16.96 -25.96
N GLY A 295 -5.64 16.86 -26.09
CA GLY A 295 -6.56 17.18 -25.03
C GLY A 295 -6.66 16.19 -23.90
N ASN A 296 -6.97 16.71 -22.72
CA ASN A 296 -7.28 15.94 -21.52
C ASN A 296 -8.79 15.97 -21.31
N LEU A 297 -9.42 14.82 -21.07
CA LEU A 297 -10.88 14.76 -20.96
C LEU A 297 -11.37 13.69 -19.99
N VAL A 298 -12.61 13.85 -19.52
CA VAL A 298 -13.32 12.89 -18.68
C VAL A 298 -14.48 12.31 -19.47
N ILE A 299 -14.46 11.00 -19.69
CA ILE A 299 -15.56 10.28 -20.36
C ILE A 299 -16.54 9.79 -19.32
N GLN A 300 -17.72 10.40 -19.25
CA GLN A 300 -18.81 9.98 -18.37
C GLN A 300 -19.99 9.48 -19.21
N GLY A 301 -20.56 8.34 -18.81
CA GLY A 301 -21.75 7.79 -19.46
C GLY A 301 -22.38 6.68 -18.61
N PRO A 302 -23.69 6.39 -18.78
CA PRO A 302 -24.36 5.28 -18.12
C PRO A 302 -23.71 3.91 -18.39
N PRO A 303 -24.00 2.86 -17.59
CA PRO A 303 -23.62 1.50 -17.93
C PRO A 303 -24.16 1.09 -19.32
N GLY A 304 -23.32 0.44 -20.13
CA GLY A 304 -23.71 -0.03 -21.47
C GLY A 304 -23.58 0.99 -22.62
N THR A 305 -23.19 2.24 -22.37
CA THR A 305 -23.07 3.28 -23.43
C THR A 305 -21.72 3.31 -24.13
N GLY A 306 -21.09 2.15 -24.35
CA GLY A 306 -19.89 2.07 -25.19
C GLY A 306 -18.60 2.67 -24.61
N LYS A 307 -18.51 3.07 -23.33
CA LYS A 307 -17.28 3.64 -22.73
C LYS A 307 -16.01 2.81 -23.01
N SER A 308 -16.09 1.49 -22.86
CA SER A 308 -14.98 0.59 -23.16
C SER A 308 -14.61 0.59 -24.64
N GLN A 309 -15.58 0.74 -25.55
CA GLN A 309 -15.34 0.89 -26.98
C GLN A 309 -14.61 2.20 -27.27
N THR A 310 -15.02 3.30 -26.62
CA THR A 310 -14.34 4.60 -26.74
C THR A 310 -12.89 4.52 -26.29
N ILE A 311 -12.63 3.95 -25.10
CA ILE A 311 -11.26 3.71 -24.60
C ILE A 311 -10.47 2.85 -25.58
N THR A 312 -11.06 1.76 -26.08
CA THR A 312 -10.40 0.85 -27.03
C THR A 312 -9.97 1.60 -28.29
N ASN A 313 -10.85 2.42 -28.86
CA ASN A 313 -10.53 3.20 -30.04
C ASN A 313 -9.51 4.31 -29.77
N ILE A 314 -9.54 4.99 -28.62
CA ILE A 314 -8.51 5.98 -28.23
C ILE A 314 -7.13 5.32 -28.15
N ILE A 315 -7.03 4.16 -27.49
CA ILE A 315 -5.78 3.41 -27.38
C ILE A 315 -5.32 2.95 -28.77
N ALA A 316 -6.22 2.40 -29.58
CA ALA A 316 -5.90 1.96 -30.94
C ALA A 316 -5.41 3.13 -31.81
N ASN A 317 -6.03 4.31 -31.71
CA ASN A 317 -5.59 5.51 -32.43
C ASN A 317 -4.19 5.96 -32.01
N ALA A 318 -3.91 6.02 -30.70
CA ALA A 318 -2.60 6.40 -30.19
C ALA A 318 -1.50 5.41 -30.64
N VAL A 319 -1.78 4.10 -30.56
CA VAL A 319 -0.85 3.06 -31.00
C VAL A 319 -0.66 3.08 -32.53
N GLY A 320 -1.74 3.30 -33.29
CA GLY A 320 -1.70 3.44 -34.75
C GLY A 320 -0.84 4.62 -35.21
N GLN A 321 -0.76 5.67 -34.39
CA GLN A 321 0.13 6.83 -34.57
C GLN A 321 1.56 6.60 -34.03
N GLY A 322 1.89 5.40 -33.57
CA GLY A 322 3.21 5.06 -33.02
C GLY A 322 3.48 5.60 -31.60
N LYS A 323 2.46 6.07 -30.87
CA LYS A 323 2.59 6.50 -29.48
C LYS A 323 2.60 5.31 -28.52
N LYS A 324 3.21 5.49 -27.35
CA LYS A 324 3.11 4.55 -26.23
C LYS A 324 1.94 4.95 -25.34
N VAL A 325 1.20 3.96 -24.84
CA VAL A 325 0.03 4.18 -23.98
C VAL A 325 0.25 3.46 -22.65
N LEU A 326 0.07 4.18 -21.55
CA LEU A 326 -0.05 3.61 -20.22
C LEU A 326 -1.53 3.50 -19.87
N PHE A 327 -2.03 2.27 -19.72
CA PHE A 327 -3.39 2.00 -19.27
C PHE A 327 -3.36 1.55 -17.81
N VAL A 328 -4.14 2.22 -16.97
CA VAL A 328 -4.28 1.94 -15.54
C VAL A 328 -5.76 1.61 -15.30
N ALA A 329 -6.04 0.45 -14.71
CA ALA A 329 -7.39 -0.11 -14.56
C ALA A 329 -7.74 -0.44 -13.12
#